data_AF-A0A0L9U470-F1
#
_entry.id   AF-A0A0L9U470-F1
#
_cell.length_a   1.000
_cell.length_b   1.000
_cell.length_c   1.000
_cell.angle_alpha   90.00
_cell.angle_beta   90.00
_cell.angle_gamma   90.00
#
_symmetry.space_group_name_H-M   'P 1'
#
loop_
_entity.id
_entity.type
_entity.pdbx_description
1 polymer ?
#
loop_
_entity_poly.entity_id
_entity_poly.type
_entity_poly.pdbx_seq_one_letter_code
_entity_poly.pdbx_strand_id
1 'polypeptide(L)'
;MTRSKANSKKQHGIDFKKIRRKVGRKLPPPKNTTNTEIKSKAIVLPEQSVAAEKAGLAVNKKGLTLKELLQQTSHHNPKVRRDALMGIKDLFTRHPAEQKSHRYATVEKLRERIGDDDKVVRKSLYDLFKVMILPCCKEDNQEVVVSLLMPYIFNAMTHFSVDVRMMAFDFLDLILEFYPPSFSPLYAEKGWGNGVGLNGIFLLHWGQF
;
A
#
# COMPACT_ATOMS: atom_id res chain seq x y z
N MET A 1 38.89 -13.48 64.93
CA MET A 1 39.02 -12.03 64.67
C MET A 1 39.70 -11.82 63.32
N THR A 2 38.92 -11.45 62.30
CA THR A 2 39.36 -11.21 60.92
C THR A 2 39.88 -9.78 60.78
N ARG A 3 41.20 -9.60 60.66
CA ARG A 3 41.79 -8.28 60.35
C ARG A 3 41.54 -7.95 58.87
N SER A 4 40.91 -6.82 58.66
CA SER A 4 40.43 -6.28 57.39
C SER A 4 41.57 -6.04 56.39
N LYS A 5 41.31 -6.39 55.12
CA LYS A 5 42.16 -6.01 53.98
C LYS A 5 42.27 -4.48 53.93
N ALA A 6 43.49 -3.97 54.11
CA ALA A 6 43.78 -2.58 53.87
C ALA A 6 43.51 -2.26 52.39
N ASN A 7 42.44 -1.51 52.13
CA ASN A 7 42.15 -0.94 50.83
C ASN A 7 43.33 -0.03 50.44
N SER A 8 44.09 -0.41 49.41
CA SER A 8 45.15 0.44 48.87
C SER A 8 44.52 1.75 48.44
N LYS A 9 44.78 2.83 49.17
CA LYS A 9 44.37 4.19 48.82
C LYS A 9 44.78 4.45 47.37
N LYS A 10 43.80 4.68 46.49
CA LYS A 10 44.07 5.16 45.12
C LYS A 10 44.74 6.52 45.29
N GLN A 11 46.04 6.58 45.04
CA GLN A 11 46.80 7.83 45.05
C GLN A 11 46.14 8.80 44.06
N HIS A 12 45.49 9.81 44.61
CA HIS A 12 44.96 10.94 43.86
C HIS A 12 46.16 11.84 43.53
N GLY A 13 46.34 12.21 42.26
CA GLY A 13 47.45 13.06 41.81
C GLY A 13 48.54 12.40 40.95
N ILE A 14 48.32 11.20 40.39
CA ILE A 14 49.24 10.62 39.41
C ILE A 14 48.77 10.95 37.99
N ASP A 15 49.45 11.88 37.34
CA ASP A 15 49.13 12.36 35.98
C ASP A 15 49.38 11.26 34.91
N PHE A 16 50.40 10.41 35.14
CA PHE A 16 50.74 9.32 34.23
C PHE A 16 50.58 7.94 34.87
N LYS A 17 49.41 7.34 34.70
CA LYS A 17 49.19 5.93 35.06
C LYS A 17 49.62 5.00 33.93
N LYS A 18 50.60 4.13 34.17
CA LYS A 18 51.02 3.06 33.25
C LYS A 18 50.22 1.79 33.55
N ILE A 19 49.46 1.30 32.57
CA ILE A 19 48.66 0.07 32.72
C ILE A 19 49.61 -1.14 32.76
N ARG A 20 49.45 -2.02 33.75
CA ARG A 20 50.21 -3.28 33.83
C ARG A 20 49.79 -4.18 32.66
N ARG A 21 50.77 -4.62 31.85
CA ARG A 21 50.54 -5.50 30.71
C ARG A 21 49.95 -6.82 31.21
N LYS A 22 48.81 -7.23 30.64
CA LYS A 22 48.25 -8.57 30.84
C LYS A 22 48.77 -9.47 29.73
N VAL A 23 49.41 -10.59 30.10
CA VAL A 23 49.94 -11.57 29.15
C VAL A 23 48.80 -12.05 28.22
N GLY A 24 49.06 -12.13 26.92
CA GLY A 24 48.08 -12.59 25.92
C GLY A 24 47.15 -11.53 25.31
N ARG A 25 47.20 -10.25 25.72
CA ARG A 25 46.42 -9.16 25.09
C ARG A 25 47.31 -8.28 24.22
N LYS A 26 46.79 -7.84 23.07
CA LYS A 26 47.48 -6.89 22.18
C LYS A 26 47.83 -5.62 22.96
N LEU A 27 49.03 -5.10 22.73
CA LEU A 27 49.49 -3.89 23.40
C LEU A 27 48.60 -2.71 22.99
N PRO A 28 48.15 -1.87 23.94
CA PRO A 28 47.42 -0.66 23.59
C PRO A 28 48.34 0.27 22.79
N PRO A 29 47.80 1.01 21.81
CA PRO A 29 48.57 2.01 21.06
C PRO A 29 49.19 3.03 22.02
N PRO A 30 50.37 3.57 21.68
CA PRO A 30 51.06 4.51 22.54
C PRO A 30 50.23 5.79 22.75
N LYS A 31 50.36 6.42 23.92
CA LYS A 31 49.45 7.49 24.39
C LYS A 31 49.46 8.76 23.51
N ASN A 32 50.46 8.91 22.65
CA ASN A 32 50.60 9.98 21.67
C ASN A 32 49.96 9.64 20.30
N THR A 33 49.27 8.50 20.18
CA THR A 33 48.64 8.09 18.93
C THR A 33 47.30 8.79 18.77
N THR A 34 47.21 9.67 17.79
CA THR A 34 45.93 10.25 17.37
C THR A 34 45.11 9.19 16.64
N ASN A 35 43.89 8.93 17.12
CA ASN A 35 42.96 8.05 16.42
C ASN A 35 42.37 8.80 15.22
N THR A 36 42.65 8.33 13.99
CA THR A 36 42.15 8.90 12.73
C THR A 36 40.87 8.24 12.21
N GLU A 37 40.22 7.40 13.02
CA GLU A 37 38.95 6.78 12.67
C GLU A 37 37.80 7.80 12.68
N ILE A 38 37.59 8.46 11.55
CA ILE A 38 36.45 9.35 11.32
C ILE A 38 35.32 8.53 10.68
N LYS A 39 34.17 8.45 11.35
CA LYS A 39 32.95 7.86 10.80
C LYS A 39 31.96 8.97 10.49
N SER A 40 31.78 9.27 9.21
CA SER A 40 30.72 10.16 8.74
C SER A 40 29.59 9.33 8.10
N LYS A 41 28.35 9.79 8.27
CA LYS A 41 27.17 9.27 7.57
C LYS A 41 26.57 10.40 6.76
N ALA A 42 26.18 10.12 5.51
CA ALA A 42 25.48 11.07 4.67
C ALA A 42 24.04 11.27 5.18
N ILE A 43 23.55 12.50 5.08
CA ILE A 43 22.14 12.81 5.31
C ILE A 43 21.41 12.53 4.00
N VAL A 44 20.44 11.61 4.03
CA VAL A 44 19.55 11.37 2.89
C VAL A 44 18.34 12.26 3.05
N LEU A 45 18.24 13.29 2.21
CA LEU A 45 17.07 14.16 2.16
C LEU A 45 16.03 13.53 1.20
N PRO A 46 14.76 13.39 1.61
CA PRO A 46 13.72 12.93 0.70
C PRO A 46 13.52 13.93 -0.43
N GLU A 47 13.49 13.43 -1.66
CA GLU A 47 13.22 14.26 -2.85
C GLU A 47 11.79 14.81 -2.79
N GLN A 48 11.64 16.09 -3.11
CA GLN A 48 10.34 16.74 -3.21
C GLN A 48 9.86 16.67 -4.67
N SER A 49 8.56 16.45 -4.89
CA SER A 49 7.94 16.27 -6.23
C SER A 49 8.25 17.39 -7.24
N VAL A 50 8.62 18.58 -6.77
CA VAL A 50 9.03 19.73 -7.59
C VAL A 50 10.40 19.52 -8.27
N ALA A 51 11.27 18.70 -7.68
CA ALA A 51 12.61 18.40 -8.19
C ALA A 51 12.67 17.16 -9.09
N ALA A 52 11.59 16.38 -9.16
CA ALA A 52 11.52 15.22 -10.05
C ALA A 52 11.28 15.70 -11.49
N GLU A 53 12.21 15.40 -12.41
CA GLU A 53 11.99 15.62 -13.84
C GLU A 53 10.80 14.77 -14.30
N LYS A 54 9.65 15.42 -14.55
CA LYS A 54 8.46 14.79 -15.13
C LYS A 54 8.48 14.81 -16.66
N ALA A 55 9.63 15.12 -17.26
CA ALA A 55 9.80 15.19 -18.71
C ALA A 55 9.55 13.80 -19.33
N GLY A 56 8.43 13.66 -20.05
CA GLY A 56 8.05 12.41 -20.73
C GLY A 56 7.08 11.50 -19.97
N LEU A 57 6.69 11.83 -18.72
CA LEU A 57 5.69 11.05 -17.97
C LEU A 57 4.27 11.59 -18.22
N ALA A 58 3.29 10.68 -18.30
CA ALA A 58 1.88 11.04 -18.38
C ALA A 58 1.45 11.74 -17.07
N VAL A 59 0.95 12.97 -17.18
CA VAL A 59 0.54 13.80 -16.04
C VAL A 59 -0.89 14.32 -16.20
N ASN A 60 -1.58 14.48 -15.07
CA ASN A 60 -2.91 15.07 -15.04
C ASN A 60 -2.84 16.62 -15.15
N LYS A 61 -4.00 17.30 -15.17
CA LYS A 61 -4.09 18.78 -15.12
C LYS A 61 -3.25 19.46 -14.03
N LYS A 62 -3.03 18.77 -12.92
CA LYS A 62 -2.29 19.28 -11.75
C LYS A 62 -0.81 18.86 -11.77
N GLY A 63 -0.31 18.27 -12.86
CA GLY A 63 1.07 17.83 -12.98
C GLY A 63 1.41 16.59 -12.13
N LEU A 64 0.41 15.79 -11.75
CA LEU A 64 0.60 14.56 -10.96
C LEU A 64 0.64 13.34 -11.87
N THR A 65 1.58 12.44 -11.58
CA THR A 65 1.73 11.14 -12.24
C THR A 65 0.71 10.12 -11.71
N LEU A 66 0.51 9.01 -12.45
CA LEU A 66 -0.37 7.93 -11.99
C LEU A 66 0.04 7.38 -10.61
N LYS A 67 1.35 7.20 -10.38
CA LYS A 67 1.88 6.69 -9.10
C LYS A 67 1.55 7.62 -7.93
N GLU A 68 1.73 8.93 -8.10
CA GLU A 68 1.40 9.94 -7.08
C GLU A 68 -0.11 9.93 -6.80
N LEU A 69 -0.95 9.84 -7.84
CA LEU A 69 -2.40 9.79 -7.68
C LEU A 69 -2.87 8.52 -6.97
N LEU A 70 -2.34 7.35 -7.35
CA LEU A 70 -2.66 6.09 -6.68
C LEU A 70 -2.27 6.17 -5.20
N GLN A 71 -1.11 6.75 -4.86
CA GLN A 71 -0.73 6.95 -3.46
C GLN A 71 -1.70 7.87 -2.69
N GLN A 72 -2.21 8.94 -3.32
CA GLN A 72 -3.17 9.84 -2.72
C GLN A 72 -4.54 9.19 -2.46
N THR A 73 -4.90 8.11 -3.16
CA THR A 73 -6.14 7.36 -2.89
C THR A 73 -6.14 6.67 -1.53
N SER A 74 -4.99 6.41 -0.92
CA SER A 74 -4.88 5.86 0.45
C SER A 74 -4.76 6.92 1.54
N HIS A 75 -4.93 8.20 1.21
CA HIS A 75 -4.78 9.30 2.16
C HIS A 75 -5.95 9.33 3.17
N HIS A 76 -5.69 9.71 4.43
CA HIS A 76 -6.70 9.75 5.49
C HIS A 76 -7.83 10.75 5.22
N ASN A 77 -7.53 11.86 4.53
CA ASN A 77 -8.51 12.89 4.18
C ASN A 77 -9.37 12.46 2.96
N PRO A 78 -10.71 12.35 3.10
CA PRO A 78 -11.60 11.93 2.02
C PRO A 78 -11.62 12.88 0.82
N LYS A 79 -11.42 14.19 1.04
CA LYS A 79 -11.34 15.17 -0.05
C LYS A 79 -10.14 14.88 -0.96
N VAL A 80 -9.00 14.52 -0.36
CA VAL A 80 -7.79 14.16 -1.10
C VAL A 80 -8.01 12.86 -1.88
N ARG A 81 -8.63 11.84 -1.27
CA ARG A 81 -8.95 10.58 -1.97
C ARG A 81 -9.85 10.80 -3.18
N ARG A 82 -10.93 11.56 -3.01
CA ARG A 82 -11.86 11.91 -4.09
C ARG A 82 -11.16 12.68 -5.21
N ASP A 83 -10.37 13.69 -4.86
CA ASP A 83 -9.64 14.50 -5.83
C ASP A 83 -8.61 13.67 -6.59
N ALA A 84 -8.00 12.67 -5.95
CA ALA A 84 -7.12 11.70 -6.59
C ALA A 84 -7.89 10.82 -7.60
N LEU A 85 -9.06 10.30 -7.24
CA LEU A 85 -9.91 9.53 -8.18
C LEU A 85 -10.32 10.35 -9.41
N MET A 86 -10.69 11.62 -9.22
CA MET A 86 -10.98 12.53 -10.33
C MET A 86 -9.73 12.82 -11.17
N GLY A 87 -8.56 12.95 -10.52
CA GLY A 87 -7.27 13.10 -11.19
C GLY A 87 -6.88 11.89 -12.04
N ILE A 88 -7.19 10.67 -11.58
CA ILE A 88 -6.98 9.42 -12.33
C ILE A 88 -7.87 9.40 -13.57
N LYS A 89 -9.16 9.78 -13.43
CA LYS A 89 -10.09 9.90 -14.56
C LYS A 89 -9.56 10.87 -15.62
N ASP A 90 -9.11 12.05 -15.20
CA ASP A 90 -8.55 13.07 -16.11
C ASP A 90 -7.25 12.59 -16.79
N LEU A 91 -6.37 11.90 -16.05
CA LEU A 91 -5.14 11.33 -16.58
C LEU A 91 -5.41 10.30 -17.68
N PHE A 92 -6.30 9.35 -17.44
CA PHE A 92 -6.63 8.30 -18.43
C PHE A 92 -7.36 8.86 -19.66
N THR A 93 -8.16 9.91 -19.48
CA THR A 93 -8.80 10.60 -20.62
C THR A 93 -7.76 11.24 -21.55
N ARG A 94 -6.65 11.74 -20.99
CA ARG A 94 -5.56 12.40 -21.75
C ARG A 94 -4.56 11.41 -22.33
N HIS A 95 -4.28 10.34 -21.59
CA HIS A 95 -3.26 9.35 -21.95
C HIS A 95 -3.85 7.92 -21.92
N PRO A 96 -4.66 7.53 -22.93
CA PRO A 96 -5.24 6.17 -22.98
C PRO A 96 -4.20 5.06 -23.07
N ALA A 97 -3.01 5.33 -23.63
CA ALA A 97 -1.91 4.37 -23.69
C ALA A 97 -1.39 4.01 -22.29
N GLU A 98 -1.24 5.00 -21.42
CA GLU A 98 -0.82 4.81 -20.02
C GLU A 98 -1.82 3.94 -19.26
N GLN A 99 -3.11 4.16 -19.50
CA GLN A 99 -4.18 3.36 -18.91
C GLN A 99 -4.06 1.89 -19.30
N LYS A 100 -3.80 1.60 -20.59
CA LYS A 100 -3.62 0.23 -21.07
C LYS A 100 -2.41 -0.46 -20.44
N SER A 101 -1.30 0.26 -20.24
CA SER A 101 -0.07 -0.27 -19.65
C SER A 101 -0.21 -0.57 -18.15
N HIS A 102 -0.94 0.27 -17.41
CA HIS A 102 -1.05 0.18 -15.95
C HIS A 102 -2.42 -0.29 -15.43
N ARG A 103 -3.23 -0.96 -16.27
CA ARG A 103 -4.61 -1.35 -15.94
C ARG A 103 -4.70 -2.23 -14.69
N TYR A 104 -3.89 -3.29 -14.59
CA TYR A 104 -3.96 -4.23 -13.46
C TYR A 104 -3.45 -3.60 -12.15
N ALA A 105 -2.33 -2.87 -12.20
CA ALA A 105 -1.79 -2.16 -11.05
C ALA A 105 -2.78 -1.11 -10.50
N THR A 106 -3.52 -0.46 -11.41
CA THR A 106 -4.58 0.49 -11.05
C THR A 106 -5.73 -0.23 -10.34
N VAL A 107 -6.23 -1.34 -10.90
CA VAL A 107 -7.29 -2.16 -10.27
C VAL A 107 -6.86 -2.67 -8.90
N GLU A 108 -5.62 -3.14 -8.79
CA GLU A 108 -5.06 -3.71 -7.56
C GLU A 108 -5.04 -2.72 -6.39
N LYS A 109 -4.80 -1.43 -6.68
CA LYS A 109 -4.85 -0.36 -5.66
C LYS A 109 -6.26 0.16 -5.42
N LEU A 110 -7.04 0.34 -6.47
CA LEU A 110 -8.37 0.92 -6.35
C LEU A 110 -9.41 -0.01 -5.70
N ARG A 111 -9.24 -1.34 -5.80
CA ARG A 111 -10.13 -2.33 -5.16
C ARG A 111 -10.24 -2.14 -3.64
N GLU A 112 -9.20 -1.65 -2.97
CA GLU A 112 -9.21 -1.40 -1.54
C GLU A 112 -10.20 -0.29 -1.15
N ARG A 113 -10.62 0.55 -2.10
CA ARG A 113 -11.52 1.69 -1.87
C ARG A 113 -13.00 1.33 -2.03
N ILE A 114 -13.33 0.09 -2.39
CA ILE A 114 -14.73 -0.38 -2.48
C ILE A 114 -15.43 -0.25 -1.11
N GLY A 115 -14.69 -0.53 -0.04
CA GLY A 115 -15.15 -0.39 1.34
C GLY A 115 -14.84 0.95 2.00
N ASP A 116 -14.59 2.03 1.25
CA ASP A 116 -14.26 3.34 1.85
C ASP A 116 -15.43 3.87 2.69
N ASP A 117 -15.17 4.54 3.82
CA ASP A 117 -16.22 5.07 4.69
C ASP A 117 -17.01 6.23 4.05
N ASP A 118 -16.36 7.01 3.18
CA ASP A 118 -16.97 8.19 2.57
C ASP A 118 -17.81 7.83 1.34
N LYS A 119 -19.10 8.20 1.36
CA LYS A 119 -20.06 7.91 0.30
C LYS A 119 -19.67 8.53 -1.05
N VAL A 120 -19.11 9.74 -1.04
CA VAL A 120 -18.74 10.45 -2.28
C VAL A 120 -17.52 9.80 -2.91
N VAL A 121 -16.55 9.34 -2.10
CA VAL A 121 -15.40 8.56 -2.56
C VAL A 121 -15.86 7.25 -3.19
N ARG A 122 -16.74 6.48 -2.54
CA ARG A 122 -17.28 5.23 -3.10
C ARG A 122 -18.00 5.44 -4.43
N LYS A 123 -18.86 6.47 -4.52
CA LYS A 123 -19.56 6.81 -5.77
C LYS A 123 -18.57 7.22 -6.87
N SER A 124 -17.58 8.05 -6.55
CA SER A 124 -16.55 8.47 -7.51
C SER A 124 -15.73 7.30 -8.03
N LEU A 125 -15.46 6.32 -7.15
CA LEU A 125 -14.78 5.08 -7.51
C LEU A 125 -15.65 4.25 -8.47
N TYR A 126 -16.93 4.07 -8.15
CA TYR A 126 -17.87 3.33 -8.99
C TYR A 126 -17.95 3.92 -10.40
N ASP A 127 -18.11 5.24 -10.51
CA ASP A 127 -18.15 5.95 -11.79
C ASP A 127 -16.85 5.78 -12.58
N LEU A 128 -15.69 5.78 -11.90
CA LEU A 128 -14.39 5.54 -12.52
C LEU A 128 -14.29 4.11 -13.07
N PHE A 129 -14.73 3.11 -12.30
CA PHE A 129 -14.74 1.71 -12.75
C PHE A 129 -15.64 1.51 -13.96
N LYS A 130 -16.88 2.02 -13.88
CA LYS A 130 -17.88 1.90 -14.94
C LYS A 130 -17.46 2.57 -16.25
N VAL A 131 -16.94 3.80 -16.18
CA VAL A 131 -16.68 4.62 -17.38
C VAL A 131 -15.31 4.35 -17.99
N MET A 132 -14.29 4.07 -17.17
CA MET A 132 -12.90 4.05 -17.65
C MET A 132 -12.25 2.68 -17.51
N ILE A 133 -12.32 2.06 -16.33
CA ILE A 133 -11.50 0.88 -16.03
C ILE A 133 -12.05 -0.37 -16.71
N LEU A 134 -13.33 -0.71 -16.49
CA LEU A 134 -13.91 -1.95 -17.01
C LEU A 134 -13.99 -1.97 -18.54
N PRO A 135 -14.37 -0.88 -19.25
CA PRO A 135 -14.32 -0.87 -20.71
C PRO A 135 -12.92 -1.13 -21.28
N CYS A 136 -11.86 -0.68 -20.61
CA CYS A 136 -10.47 -0.86 -21.05
C CYS A 136 -9.97 -2.31 -20.91
N CYS A 137 -10.65 -3.15 -20.12
CA CYS A 137 -10.25 -4.52 -19.82
C CYS A 137 -11.09 -5.57 -20.56
N LYS A 138 -11.96 -5.17 -21.51
CA LYS A 138 -12.88 -6.10 -22.20
C LYS A 138 -12.19 -7.18 -23.02
N GLU A 139 -11.00 -6.94 -23.56
CA GLU A 139 -10.38 -7.86 -24.53
C GLU A 139 -9.30 -8.77 -23.93
N ASP A 140 -8.73 -8.43 -22.76
CA ASP A 140 -7.61 -9.17 -22.15
C ASP A 140 -7.92 -9.58 -20.70
N ASN A 141 -7.81 -10.87 -20.40
CA ASN A 141 -7.75 -11.44 -19.04
C ASN A 141 -8.83 -10.93 -18.06
N GLN A 142 -10.09 -10.93 -18.49
CA GLN A 142 -11.25 -10.55 -17.66
C GLN A 142 -11.26 -11.30 -16.32
N GLU A 143 -10.92 -12.59 -16.34
CA GLU A 143 -10.83 -13.46 -15.16
C GLU A 143 -9.87 -12.93 -14.09
N VAL A 144 -8.76 -12.29 -14.49
CA VAL A 144 -7.78 -11.71 -13.57
C VAL A 144 -8.39 -10.49 -12.88
N VAL A 145 -9.07 -9.61 -13.62
CA VAL A 145 -9.72 -8.43 -13.06
C VAL A 145 -10.82 -8.82 -12.09
N VAL A 146 -11.66 -9.81 -12.45
CA VAL A 146 -12.69 -10.35 -11.57
C VAL A 146 -12.06 -10.94 -10.30
N SER A 147 -11.03 -11.78 -10.44
CA SER A 147 -10.35 -12.39 -9.29
C SER A 147 -9.68 -11.38 -8.36
N LEU A 148 -9.23 -10.23 -8.87
CA LEU A 148 -8.69 -9.16 -8.04
C LEU A 148 -9.80 -8.42 -7.25
N LEU A 149 -10.99 -8.26 -7.82
CA LEU A 149 -12.08 -7.46 -7.26
C LEU A 149 -12.99 -8.26 -6.32
N MET A 150 -13.31 -9.51 -6.65
CA MET A 150 -14.32 -10.31 -5.94
C MET A 150 -14.06 -10.42 -4.43
N PRO A 151 -12.83 -10.69 -3.92
CA PRO A 151 -12.59 -10.76 -2.48
C PRO A 151 -12.93 -9.45 -1.73
N TYR A 152 -12.67 -8.29 -2.36
CA TYR A 152 -12.95 -6.98 -1.77
C TYR A 152 -14.43 -6.65 -1.79
N ILE A 153 -15.15 -7.07 -2.84
CA ILE A 153 -16.61 -6.94 -2.93
C ILE A 153 -17.28 -7.81 -1.88
N PHE A 154 -16.89 -9.09 -1.77
CA PHE A 154 -17.41 -9.99 -0.73
C PHE A 154 -17.18 -9.45 0.69
N ASN A 155 -15.98 -8.93 0.95
CA ASN A 155 -15.67 -8.28 2.22
C ASN A 155 -16.51 -7.01 2.46
N ALA A 156 -16.77 -6.20 1.43
CA ALA A 156 -17.60 -5.01 1.55
C ALA A 156 -19.10 -5.34 1.73
N MET A 157 -19.58 -6.46 1.20
CA MET A 157 -20.96 -6.94 1.40
C MET A 157 -21.25 -7.38 2.84
N THR A 158 -20.22 -7.76 3.61
CA THR A 158 -20.37 -8.09 5.04
C THR A 158 -20.00 -6.92 5.97
N HIS A 159 -19.73 -5.73 5.40
CA HIS A 159 -19.33 -4.56 6.17
C HIS A 159 -20.41 -4.07 7.14
N PHE A 160 -20.02 -3.47 8.27
CA PHE A 160 -20.95 -2.99 9.30
C PHE A 160 -21.91 -1.90 8.77
N SER A 161 -21.40 -0.99 7.94
CA SER A 161 -22.19 0.10 7.33
C SER A 161 -23.07 -0.40 6.17
N VAL A 162 -24.38 -0.17 6.28
CA VAL A 162 -25.38 -0.51 5.23
C VAL A 162 -25.01 0.15 3.91
N ASP A 163 -24.60 1.42 3.92
CA ASP A 163 -24.28 2.16 2.70
C ASP A 163 -23.04 1.62 1.96
N VAL A 164 -22.16 0.90 2.68
CA VAL A 164 -21.02 0.21 2.07
C VAL A 164 -21.49 -1.11 1.46
N ARG A 165 -22.36 -1.85 2.16
CA ARG A 165 -22.94 -3.09 1.64
C ARG A 165 -23.72 -2.87 0.35
N MET A 166 -24.57 -1.83 0.30
CA MET A 166 -25.33 -1.48 -0.91
C MET A 166 -24.41 -1.16 -2.10
N MET A 167 -23.37 -0.35 -1.87
CA MET A 167 -22.38 -0.08 -2.92
C MET A 167 -21.64 -1.32 -3.38
N ALA A 168 -21.38 -2.28 -2.48
CA ALA A 168 -20.74 -3.54 -2.86
C ALA A 168 -21.62 -4.38 -3.79
N PHE A 169 -22.95 -4.40 -3.57
CA PHE A 169 -23.89 -5.00 -4.52
C PHE A 169 -23.87 -4.27 -5.86
N ASP A 170 -23.87 -2.94 -5.87
CA ASP A 170 -23.76 -2.17 -7.13
C ASP A 170 -22.48 -2.54 -7.91
N PHE A 171 -21.36 -2.74 -7.21
CA PHE A 171 -20.09 -3.18 -7.82
C PHE A 171 -20.16 -4.62 -8.34
N LEU A 172 -20.86 -5.52 -7.64
CA LEU A 172 -21.10 -6.88 -8.11
C LEU A 172 -21.92 -6.86 -9.41
N ASP A 173 -23.02 -6.12 -9.43
CA ASP A 173 -23.88 -5.96 -10.61
C ASP A 173 -23.10 -5.35 -11.78
N LEU A 174 -22.25 -4.37 -11.51
CA LEU A 174 -21.38 -3.77 -12.52
C LEU A 174 -20.40 -4.79 -13.12
N ILE A 175 -19.84 -5.70 -12.32
CA ILE A 175 -18.96 -6.76 -12.83
C ILE A 175 -19.75 -7.74 -13.69
N LEU A 176 -20.96 -8.13 -13.27
CA LEU A 176 -21.83 -9.05 -14.01
C LEU A 176 -22.27 -8.44 -15.35
N GLU A 177 -22.54 -7.13 -15.39
CA GLU A 177 -22.89 -6.40 -16.61
C GLU A 177 -21.72 -6.40 -17.63
N PHE A 178 -20.48 -6.25 -17.17
CA PHE A 178 -19.31 -6.14 -18.04
C PHE A 178 -18.66 -7.48 -18.41
N TYR A 179 -18.70 -8.48 -17.52
CA TYR A 179 -18.07 -9.79 -17.73
C TYR A 179 -19.02 -10.99 -17.45
N PRO A 180 -20.17 -11.10 -18.16
CA PRO A 180 -21.08 -12.24 -17.98
C PRO A 180 -20.41 -13.63 -18.13
N PRO A 181 -19.52 -13.87 -19.11
CA PRO A 181 -18.94 -15.20 -19.34
C PRO A 181 -17.94 -15.66 -18.26
N SER A 182 -17.31 -14.72 -17.53
CA SER A 182 -16.33 -15.06 -16.49
C SER A 182 -16.96 -15.71 -15.26
N PHE A 183 -18.28 -15.66 -15.13
CA PHE A 183 -19.07 -16.31 -14.07
C PHE A 183 -19.67 -17.64 -14.52
N SER A 184 -18.90 -18.43 -15.26
CA SER A 184 -19.21 -19.86 -15.48
C SER A 184 -19.35 -20.58 -14.12
N PRO A 185 -20.20 -21.61 -13.99
CA PRO A 185 -20.42 -22.35 -12.74
C PRO A 185 -19.14 -22.85 -12.04
N LEU A 186 -18.03 -22.99 -12.77
CA LEU A 186 -16.71 -23.32 -12.20
C LEU A 186 -16.12 -22.24 -11.28
N TYR A 187 -16.46 -20.96 -11.49
CA TYR A 187 -16.03 -19.88 -10.59
C TYR A 187 -16.80 -19.91 -9.27
N ALA A 188 -18.08 -20.30 -9.32
CA ALA A 188 -18.90 -20.57 -8.14
C ALA A 188 -18.28 -21.70 -7.29
N GLU A 189 -17.81 -22.79 -7.90
CA GLU A 189 -17.17 -23.88 -7.16
C GLU A 189 -15.79 -23.50 -6.57
N LYS A 190 -14.95 -22.77 -7.31
CA LYS A 190 -13.60 -22.37 -6.83
C LYS A 190 -13.62 -21.23 -5.81
N GLY A 191 -14.53 -20.26 -5.96
CA GLY A 191 -14.62 -19.08 -5.08
C GLY A 191 -15.44 -19.32 -3.81
N TRP A 192 -16.50 -20.14 -3.87
CA TRP A 192 -17.41 -20.37 -2.74
C TRP A 192 -17.10 -21.62 -1.89
N GLY A 193 -16.18 -22.48 -2.32
CA GLY A 193 -15.81 -23.70 -1.58
C GLY A 193 -15.16 -23.46 -0.20
N ASN A 194 -14.62 -22.27 0.07
CA ASN A 194 -13.83 -21.99 1.28
C ASN A 194 -14.55 -21.14 2.34
N GLY A 195 -15.79 -20.70 2.09
CA GLY A 195 -16.53 -19.81 2.98
C GLY A 195 -17.82 -20.45 3.50
N VAL A 196 -17.71 -21.33 4.51
CA VAL A 196 -18.83 -22.11 5.09
C VAL A 196 -19.98 -21.25 5.66
N GLY A 197 -19.86 -19.92 5.69
CA GLY A 197 -20.91 -18.98 6.11
C GLY A 197 -21.58 -18.14 5.01
N LEU A 198 -20.99 -18.03 3.81
CA LEU A 198 -21.50 -17.16 2.74
C LEU A 198 -22.49 -17.87 1.81
N ASN A 199 -22.40 -19.21 1.72
CA ASN A 199 -23.34 -20.03 0.96
C ASN A 199 -24.79 -19.83 1.42
N GLY A 200 -25.03 -19.67 2.73
CA GLY A 200 -26.37 -19.48 3.27
C GLY A 200 -27.01 -18.13 2.89
N ILE A 201 -26.25 -17.04 2.89
CA ILE A 201 -26.79 -15.70 2.61
C ILE A 201 -27.06 -15.51 1.12
N PHE A 202 -26.23 -16.09 0.25
CA PHE A 202 -26.41 -16.00 -1.20
C PHE A 202 -27.53 -16.92 -1.71
N LEU A 203 -27.62 -18.17 -1.22
CA LEU A 203 -28.73 -19.07 -1.55
C LEU A 203 -30.09 -18.55 -1.08
N LEU A 204 -30.15 -17.87 0.07
CA LEU A 204 -31.40 -17.30 0.58
C LEU A 204 -31.89 -16.10 -0.25
N HIS A 205 -31.01 -15.37 -0.92
CA HIS A 205 -31.39 -14.13 -1.63
C HIS A 205 -31.48 -14.28 -3.16
N TRP A 206 -30.81 -15.29 -3.74
CA TRP A 206 -30.82 -15.57 -5.19
C TRP A 206 -31.49 -16.90 -5.58
N GLY A 207 -31.89 -17.75 -4.63
CA GLY A 207 -32.61 -18.99 -4.90
C GLY A 207 -34.11 -18.82 -5.21
N GLN A 208 -34.60 -17.60 -5.46
CA GLN A 208 -36.02 -17.31 -5.73
C GLN A 208 -36.28 -16.51 -7.03
N PHE A 209 -35.30 -16.38 -7.92
CA PHE A 209 -35.52 -15.90 -9.29
C PHE A 209 -34.88 -16.83 -10.31
#